data_AF-A0A949U6L2-F1
#
_entry.id   AF-A0A949U6L2-F1
#
_cell.length_a   1.000
_cell.length_b   1.000
_cell.length_c   1.000
_cell.angle_alpha   90.00
_cell.angle_beta   90.00
_cell.angle_gamma   90.00
#
_symmetry.space_group_name_H-M   'P 1'
#
loop_
_entity.id
_entity.type
_entity.pdbx_description
1 polymer ?
#
loop_
_entity_poly.entity_id
_entity_poly.type
_entity_poly.pdbx_seq_one_letter_code
_entity_poly.pdbx_strand_id
1 'polypeptide(L)'
;MTTRREFLKTTAVAGGGLVIGVALPFKNAFSKEGEATAINAWVKVAADNTVTILCARSEMGQGVVMSMPTLVAEELEVDLNKVKVEFAPPGEVYINGMLGGQITGGSTSVRDGWE
;
A
#
# COMPACT_ATOMS: atom_id res chain seq x y z
N MET A 1 19.23 37.08 15.72
CA MET A 1 17.88 36.56 15.40
C MET A 1 17.70 35.27 16.17
N THR A 2 16.90 35.27 17.24
CA THR A 2 16.62 34.05 18.03
C THR A 2 15.70 33.13 17.24
N THR A 3 16.05 31.85 17.15
CA THR A 3 15.24 30.86 16.44
C THR A 3 14.00 30.46 17.26
N ARG A 4 12.93 30.00 16.59
CA ARG A 4 11.68 29.54 17.26
C ARG A 4 11.94 28.50 18.37
N ARG A 5 12.98 27.66 18.17
CA ARG A 5 13.40 26.64 19.13
C ARG A 5 14.04 27.24 20.39
N GLU A 6 14.85 28.29 20.26
CA GLU A 6 15.40 29.00 21.41
C GLU A 6 14.30 29.72 22.19
N PHE A 7 13.36 30.36 21.50
CA PHE A 7 12.25 31.07 22.14
C PHE A 7 11.44 30.16 23.07
N LEU A 8 11.06 28.97 22.58
CA LEU A 8 10.28 27.98 23.35
C LEU A 8 11.06 27.41 24.54
N LYS A 9 12.37 27.21 24.42
CA LYS A 9 13.22 26.77 25.53
C LYS A 9 13.29 27.83 26.62
N THR A 10 13.50 29.09 26.24
CA THR A 10 13.66 30.19 27.20
C THR A 10 12.35 30.46 27.95
N THR A 11 11.20 30.40 27.27
CA THR A 11 9.89 30.58 27.93
C THR A 11 9.52 29.38 28.81
N ALA A 12 9.84 28.15 28.43
CA ALA A 12 9.59 26.97 29.27
C ALA A 12 10.39 27.00 30.58
N VAL A 13 11.68 27.40 30.50
CA VAL A 13 12.55 27.53 31.67
C VAL A 13 12.09 28.66 32.59
N ALA A 14 11.69 29.81 32.04
CA ALA A 14 11.21 30.94 32.84
C ALA A 14 9.81 30.74 33.44
N GLY A 15 8.93 30.00 32.76
CA GLY A 15 7.56 29.75 33.19
C GLY A 15 7.34 28.53 34.09
N GLY A 16 8.39 27.73 34.35
CA GLY A 16 8.30 26.51 35.17
C GLY A 16 7.46 25.39 34.55
N GLY A 17 7.23 25.42 33.23
CA GLY A 17 6.38 24.46 32.53
C GLY A 17 7.13 23.24 32.01
N LEU A 18 6.52 22.06 32.12
CA LEU A 18 7.04 20.83 31.52
C LEU A 18 6.75 20.80 30.01
N VAL A 19 7.79 20.74 29.19
CA VAL A 19 7.66 20.54 27.73
C VAL A 19 8.11 19.13 27.38
N ILE A 20 7.17 18.32 26.86
CA ILE A 20 7.44 16.97 26.36
C ILE A 20 7.52 17.03 24.83
N GLY A 21 8.70 16.76 24.28
CA GLY A 21 8.87 16.59 22.84
C GLY A 21 8.59 15.15 22.44
N VAL A 22 7.57 14.92 21.62
CA VAL A 22 7.30 13.60 21.02
C VAL A 22 7.89 13.59 19.61
N ALA A 23 8.94 12.82 19.40
CA ALA A 23 9.46 12.51 18.07
C ALA A 23 8.75 11.25 17.56
N LEU A 24 7.70 11.41 16.77
CA LEU A 24 7.04 10.30 16.11
C LEU A 24 7.93 9.83 14.94
N PRO A 25 8.26 8.53 14.84
CA PRO A 25 9.10 7.99 13.78
C PRO A 25 8.29 7.84 12.49
N PHE A 26 7.66 8.92 12.02
CA PHE A 26 7.16 8.96 10.66
C PHE A 26 8.37 8.95 9.74
N LYS A 27 8.75 7.76 9.24
CA LYS A 27 9.56 7.67 8.03
C LYS A 27 8.87 8.57 7.02
N ASN A 28 9.62 9.46 6.35
CA ASN A 28 9.10 10.36 5.33
C ASN A 28 8.19 9.60 4.36
N ALA A 29 6.88 9.63 4.61
CA ALA A 29 5.85 8.98 3.80
C ALA A 29 5.46 9.85 2.60
N PHE A 30 6.23 10.91 2.35
CA PHE A 30 6.14 11.69 1.13
C PHE A 30 6.96 10.97 0.08
N SER A 31 6.28 10.10 -0.67
CA SER A 31 6.77 9.60 -1.95
C SER A 31 7.17 10.79 -2.82
N LYS A 32 8.27 10.63 -3.56
CA LYS A 32 8.70 11.61 -4.55
C LYS A 32 7.55 11.88 -5.52
N GLU A 33 7.27 13.15 -5.80
CA GLU A 33 6.18 13.56 -6.68
C GLU A 33 6.27 12.79 -8.02
N GLY A 34 5.23 11.99 -8.32
CA GLY A 34 5.14 11.15 -9.51
C GLY A 34 5.46 9.65 -9.32
N GLU A 35 5.94 9.20 -8.16
CA GLU A 35 6.21 7.78 -7.91
C GLU A 35 5.02 7.09 -7.21
N ALA A 36 4.59 5.95 -7.74
CA ALA A 36 3.49 5.18 -7.16
C ALA A 36 3.89 4.65 -5.78
N THR A 37 3.07 4.93 -4.78
CA THR A 37 3.33 4.51 -3.41
C THR A 37 2.85 3.07 -3.26
N ALA A 38 3.79 2.15 -3.06
CA ALA A 38 3.45 0.78 -2.68
C ALA A 38 2.86 0.79 -1.27
N ILE A 39 1.59 0.42 -1.15
CA ILE A 39 0.92 0.26 0.15
C ILE A 39 1.40 -1.04 0.80
N ASN A 40 1.49 -2.10 -0.01
CA ASN A 40 2.03 -3.40 0.36
C ASN A 40 2.59 -4.11 -0.90
N ALA A 41 2.90 -5.41 -0.80
CA ALA A 41 3.39 -6.20 -1.92
C ALA A 41 2.39 -6.37 -3.08
N TRP A 42 1.10 -6.08 -2.85
CA TRP A 42 -0.01 -6.38 -3.75
C TRP A 42 -0.63 -5.14 -4.40
N VAL A 43 -0.56 -3.98 -3.74
CA VAL A 43 -1.26 -2.77 -4.18
C VAL A 43 -0.32 -1.57 -4.18
N LYS A 44 -0.31 -0.85 -5.29
CA LYS A 44 0.36 0.45 -5.46
C LYS A 44 -0.70 1.50 -5.81
N VAL A 45 -0.59 2.69 -5.25
CA VAL A 45 -1.45 3.82 -5.60
C VAL A 45 -0.59 4.96 -6.12
N ALA A 46 -0.84 5.37 -7.36
CA ALA A 46 -0.16 6.48 -8.01
C ALA A 46 -0.75 7.83 -7.58
N ALA A 47 0.01 8.90 -7.77
CA ALA A 47 -0.41 10.27 -7.43
C ALA A 47 -1.65 10.74 -8.21
N ASP A 48 -1.95 10.13 -9.38
CA ASP A 48 -3.15 10.39 -10.18
C ASP A 48 -4.38 9.55 -9.75
N ASN A 49 -4.27 8.83 -8.63
CA ASN A 49 -5.24 7.87 -8.10
C ASN A 49 -5.44 6.61 -8.96
N THR A 50 -4.50 6.29 -9.86
CA THR A 50 -4.45 4.95 -10.46
C THR A 50 -4.05 3.93 -9.40
N VAL A 51 -4.84 2.88 -9.25
CA VAL A 51 -4.55 1.74 -8.39
C VAL A 51 -3.96 0.62 -9.24
N THR A 52 -2.78 0.13 -8.92
CA THR A 52 -2.17 -1.03 -9.57
C THR A 52 -2.17 -2.21 -8.60
N ILE A 53 -2.74 -3.34 -9.04
CA ILE A 53 -2.79 -4.59 -8.30
C ILE A 53 -1.81 -5.57 -8.93
N LEU A 54 -1.01 -6.24 -8.10
CA LEU A 54 -0.14 -7.32 -8.53
C LEU A 54 -0.91 -8.65 -8.43
N CYS A 55 -1.19 -9.27 -9.58
CA CYS A 55 -1.85 -10.56 -9.66
C CYS A 55 -0.81 -11.69 -9.68
N ALA A 56 -0.80 -12.52 -8.65
CA ALA A 56 0.05 -13.70 -8.56
C ALA A 56 -0.51 -14.94 -9.28
N ARG A 57 -1.66 -14.82 -9.94
CA ARG A 57 -2.37 -15.92 -10.60
C ARG A 57 -2.30 -15.76 -12.12
N SER A 58 -1.89 -16.81 -12.81
CA SER A 58 -1.90 -16.86 -14.27
C SER A 58 -3.32 -16.86 -14.81
N GLU A 59 -3.58 -16.03 -15.83
CA GLU A 59 -4.82 -16.02 -16.61
C GLU A 59 -4.76 -17.04 -17.74
N MET A 60 -5.78 -17.88 -17.84
CA MET A 60 -5.89 -18.97 -18.82
C MET A 60 -7.30 -19.09 -19.42
N GLY A 61 -8.18 -18.11 -19.18
CA GLY A 61 -9.58 -18.06 -19.62
C GLY A 61 -10.60 -18.06 -18.47
N GLN A 62 -10.16 -18.18 -17.22
CA GLN A 62 -11.03 -18.17 -16.05
C GLN A 62 -11.42 -16.76 -15.57
N GLY A 63 -10.74 -15.71 -16.05
CA GLY A 63 -11.09 -14.32 -15.75
C GLY A 63 -10.54 -13.77 -14.43
N VAL A 64 -9.40 -14.28 -13.92
CA VAL A 64 -8.75 -13.74 -12.72
C VAL A 64 -8.26 -12.30 -12.90
N VAL A 65 -7.87 -11.91 -14.11
CA VAL A 65 -7.48 -10.52 -14.42
C VAL A 65 -8.65 -9.56 -14.47
N MET A 66 -9.89 -10.05 -14.43
CA MET A 66 -11.10 -9.23 -14.31
C MET A 66 -11.69 -9.31 -12.92
N SER A 67 -11.81 -10.51 -12.34
CA SER A 67 -12.44 -10.66 -11.02
C SER A 67 -11.67 -9.96 -9.90
N MET A 68 -10.34 -10.10 -9.87
CA MET A 68 -9.51 -9.47 -8.83
C MET A 68 -9.59 -7.94 -8.84
N PRO A 69 -9.41 -7.22 -9.97
CA PRO A 69 -9.55 -5.76 -9.96
C PRO A 69 -10.98 -5.29 -9.70
N THR A 70 -12.00 -6.04 -10.10
CA THR A 70 -13.40 -5.70 -9.74
C THR A 70 -13.61 -5.71 -8.24
N LEU A 71 -13.15 -6.75 -7.53
CA LEU A 71 -13.25 -6.82 -6.07
C LEU A 71 -12.50 -5.66 -5.39
N VAL A 72 -11.28 -5.36 -5.85
CA VAL A 72 -10.51 -4.24 -5.28
C VAL A 72 -11.14 -2.88 -5.58
N ALA A 73 -11.72 -2.70 -6.78
CA ALA A 73 -12.41 -1.47 -7.13
C ALA A 73 -13.62 -1.22 -6.21
N GLU A 74 -14.36 -2.29 -5.90
CA GLU A 74 -15.54 -2.26 -5.02
C GLU A 74 -15.14 -1.91 -3.58
N GLU A 75 -14.12 -2.57 -3.02
CA GLU A 75 -13.62 -2.32 -1.65
C GLU A 75 -12.99 -0.93 -1.47
N LEU A 76 -12.36 -0.39 -2.51
CA LEU A 76 -11.76 0.94 -2.48
C LEU A 76 -12.73 2.06 -2.91
N GLU A 77 -13.96 1.71 -3.30
CA GLU A 77 -14.96 2.64 -3.85
C GLU A 77 -14.41 3.49 -5.01
N VAL A 78 -13.62 2.88 -5.90
CA VAL A 78 -13.03 3.55 -7.07
C VAL A 78 -13.63 3.05 -8.38
N ASP A 79 -13.59 3.91 -9.40
CA ASP A 79 -13.93 3.50 -10.77
C ASP A 79 -12.98 2.37 -11.22
N LEU A 80 -13.55 1.27 -11.73
CA LEU A 80 -12.80 0.13 -12.26
C LEU A 80 -11.75 0.54 -13.31
N ASN A 81 -12.02 1.60 -14.10
CA ASN A 81 -11.09 2.11 -15.10
C ASN A 81 -9.80 2.70 -14.50
N LYS A 82 -9.78 3.01 -13.20
CA LYS A 82 -8.58 3.44 -12.47
C LYS A 82 -7.78 2.28 -11.91
N VAL A 83 -8.27 1.06 -12.02
CA VAL A 83 -7.60 -0.14 -11.51
C VAL A 83 -6.88 -0.86 -12.64
N LYS A 84 -5.56 -1.02 -12.49
CA LYS A 84 -4.68 -1.74 -13.42
C LYS A 84 -4.19 -3.02 -12.78
N VAL A 85 -3.97 -4.04 -13.59
CA VAL A 85 -3.40 -5.32 -13.15
C VAL A 85 -2.01 -5.48 -13.76
N GLU A 86 -1.03 -5.73 -12.91
CA GLU A 86 0.31 -6.19 -13.28
C GLU A 86 0.48 -7.63 -12.80
N PHE A 87 1.20 -8.48 -13.52
CA PHE A 87 1.53 -9.81 -13.00
C PHE A 87 2.66 -9.72 -11.99
N ALA A 88 2.47 -10.38 -10.85
CA ALA A 88 3.48 -10.41 -9.81
C ALA A 88 4.74 -11.16 -10.30
N PRO A 89 5.96 -10.68 -9.98
CA PRO A 89 7.17 -11.45 -10.22
C PRO A 89 7.19 -12.71 -9.34
N PRO A 90 8.14 -13.64 -9.57
CA PRO A 90 8.38 -14.73 -8.63
C PRO A 90 8.74 -14.21 -7.24
N GLY A 91 8.09 -14.73 -6.19
CA GLY A 91 8.43 -14.38 -4.81
C GLY A 91 7.61 -15.15 -3.78
N GLU A 92 8.19 -15.37 -2.60
CA GLU A 92 7.53 -16.11 -1.51
C GLU A 92 6.22 -15.47 -1.07
N VAL A 93 6.15 -14.13 -1.08
CA VAL A 93 4.94 -13.38 -0.75
C VAL A 93 3.77 -13.68 -1.70
N TYR A 94 4.05 -14.16 -2.92
CA TYR A 94 3.05 -14.44 -3.94
C TYR A 94 2.63 -15.92 -3.99
N ILE A 95 3.15 -16.73 -3.07
CA ILE A 95 2.77 -18.14 -2.93
C ILE A 95 1.28 -18.23 -2.56
N ASN A 96 0.59 -19.12 -3.25
CA ASN A 96 -0.76 -19.53 -2.89
C ASN A 96 -0.69 -20.41 -1.64
N GLY A 97 -1.23 -19.93 -0.52
CA GLY A 97 -1.17 -20.60 0.78
C GLY A 97 -1.86 -21.97 0.76
N MET A 98 -2.85 -22.15 -0.12
CA MET A 98 -3.57 -23.41 -0.27
C MET A 98 -2.83 -24.47 -1.11
N LEU A 99 -1.92 -24.05 -1.99
CA LEU A 99 -1.23 -24.93 -2.95
C LEU A 99 0.28 -25.01 -2.75
N GLY A 100 0.86 -24.16 -1.90
CA GLY A 100 2.28 -24.17 -1.56
C GLY A 100 3.22 -23.65 -2.64
N GLY A 101 2.70 -22.98 -3.67
CA GLY A 101 3.51 -22.32 -4.71
C GLY A 101 2.78 -21.17 -5.38
N GLN A 102 3.49 -20.35 -6.16
CA GLN A 102 2.88 -19.32 -7.00
C GLN A 102 2.26 -19.97 -8.25
N ILE A 103 1.08 -20.57 -8.06
CA ILE A 103 0.40 -21.39 -9.07
C ILE A 103 -1.10 -21.07 -9.12
N THR A 104 -1.68 -21.20 -10.31
CA THR A 104 -3.13 -21.20 -10.54
C THR A 104 -3.63 -22.63 -10.61
N GLY A 105 -4.58 -22.98 -9.74
CA GLY A 105 -5.20 -24.31 -9.71
C GLY A 105 -6.22 -24.43 -8.59
N GLY A 106 -6.89 -25.58 -8.47
CA GLY A 106 -7.73 -25.91 -7.32
C GLY A 106 -8.89 -24.96 -7.01
N SER A 107 -9.30 -24.12 -7.98
CA SER A 107 -10.29 -23.05 -7.79
C SER A 107 -9.97 -22.10 -6.62
N THR A 108 -8.68 -21.86 -6.36
CA THR A 108 -8.22 -21.07 -5.21
C THR A 108 -7.94 -19.61 -5.54
N SER A 109 -7.94 -19.20 -6.82
CA SER A 109 -7.41 -17.88 -7.23
C SER A 109 -8.03 -16.70 -6.48
N VAL A 110 -9.35 -16.67 -6.34
CA VAL A 110 -10.07 -15.63 -5.59
C VAL A 110 -10.07 -15.92 -4.10
N ARG A 111 -10.32 -17.18 -3.71
CA ARG A 111 -10.43 -17.58 -2.29
C ARG A 111 -9.15 -17.30 -1.50
N ASP A 112 -8.00 -17.70 -2.03
CA ASP A 112 -6.69 -17.45 -1.41
C ASP A 112 -6.30 -15.98 -1.44
N GLY A 113 -6.77 -15.22 -2.45
CA GLY A 113 -6.47 -13.79 -2.55
C GLY A 113 -7.39 -12.88 -1.71
N TRP A 114 -8.46 -13.44 -1.13
CA TRP A 114 -9.42 -12.72 -0.29
C TRP A 114 -9.14 -12.86 1.21
N GLU A 115 -8.47 -13.94 1.62
CA GLU A 115 -8.02 -14.15 3.00
C GLU A 115 -6.80 -13.28 3.35
#